data_AF-A0A1J4QAY2-F1
#
_entry.id   AF-A0A1J4QAY2-F1
#
_cell.length_a   1.000
_cell.length_b   1.000
_cell.length_c   1.000
_cell.angle_alpha   90.00
_cell.angle_beta   90.00
_cell.angle_gamma   90.00
#
_symmetry.space_group_name_H-M   'P 1'
#
loop_
_entity.id
_entity.type
_entity.pdbx_description
1 polymer ?
#
loop_
_entity_poly.entity_id
_entity_poly.type
_entity_poly.pdbx_seq_one_letter_code
_entity_poly.pdbx_strand_id
1 'polypeptide(L)'
;MKPLVVAFRLRQQGLTLPELLGAVAILSLLMAGLGGLIGSALELQSAGQTKNTLAQEARFALARMTESVQNSHRLLLPLADNLATSWSEHIRVETVPASPPEGSSTLATAVLAVTLSPRQDLDGDGWADANNDKDFLDRNNNGQRDPGEAERIDEDLDADNTLDGAPGIIGIDDDGDGSVDESSATNPARDNDEQGGHGDDPQGNGDQDGDGAIDEDMPADMNQDQKPGLAGIDDDFDGLIDEGSINHDDDEDGLAGEDNFEPVVYYLSGDQLIERWPAFSDQNGDSLVDGRDYTESVIAKGVTLLRIERVPLGGGRAQLVDITLTLTQDADNSISLQRRVRLGGGL
;
A
#
# COMPACT_ATOMS: atom_id res chain seq x y z
N MET A 1 8.76 -54.60 88.34
CA MET A 1 9.29 -53.49 87.52
C MET A 1 8.11 -52.79 86.87
N LYS A 2 7.89 -51.50 87.16
CA LYS A 2 6.77 -50.67 86.66
C LYS A 2 7.19 -49.96 85.37
N PRO A 3 6.37 -49.91 84.31
CA PRO A 3 6.59 -48.99 83.20
C PRO A 3 6.05 -47.61 83.57
N LEU A 4 6.88 -46.59 83.37
CA LEU A 4 6.55 -45.19 83.56
C LEU A 4 5.82 -44.71 82.29
N VAL A 5 4.49 -44.56 82.35
CA VAL A 5 3.73 -43.92 81.27
C VAL A 5 3.75 -42.42 81.51
N VAL A 6 4.58 -41.71 80.76
CA VAL A 6 4.58 -40.23 80.71
C VAL A 6 3.41 -39.81 79.83
N ALA A 7 2.30 -39.42 80.46
CA ALA A 7 1.17 -38.83 79.76
C ALA A 7 1.49 -37.37 79.42
N PHE A 8 1.87 -37.10 78.16
CA PHE A 8 1.88 -35.75 77.63
C PHE A 8 0.43 -35.24 77.55
N ARG A 9 0.01 -34.45 78.54
CA ARG A 9 -1.19 -33.62 78.41
C ARG A 9 -0.88 -32.51 77.40
N LEU A 10 -1.35 -32.68 76.17
CA LEU A 10 -1.52 -31.57 75.25
C LEU A 10 -2.54 -30.61 75.89
N ARG A 11 -2.07 -29.46 76.40
CA ARG A 11 -2.94 -28.34 76.77
C ARG A 11 -3.63 -27.86 75.48
N GLN A 12 -4.87 -28.25 75.28
CA GLN A 12 -5.74 -27.56 74.33
C GLN A 12 -6.07 -26.19 74.95
N GLN A 13 -5.29 -25.17 74.56
CA GLN A 13 -5.69 -23.78 74.75
C GLN A 13 -6.78 -23.48 73.71
N GLY A 14 -8.02 -23.31 74.17
CA GLY A 14 -9.10 -22.83 73.31
C GLY A 14 -8.84 -21.37 72.94
N LEU A 15 -8.96 -21.04 71.66
CA LEU A 15 -8.88 -19.67 71.15
C LEU A 15 -9.91 -18.80 71.87
N THR A 16 -9.45 -17.68 72.42
CA THR A 16 -10.36 -16.70 73.02
C THR A 16 -11.08 -15.92 71.91
N LEU A 17 -12.32 -15.50 72.14
CA LEU A 17 -13.12 -14.73 71.17
C LEU A 17 -12.38 -13.47 70.65
N PRO A 18 -11.58 -12.74 71.47
CA PRO A 18 -10.74 -11.63 71.00
C PRO A 18 -9.62 -12.06 70.03
N GLU A 19 -8.99 -13.22 70.24
CA GLU A 19 -7.96 -13.74 69.31
C GLU A 19 -8.58 -14.11 67.96
N LEU A 20 -9.78 -14.67 67.95
CA LEU A 20 -10.48 -14.99 66.71
C LEU A 20 -10.88 -13.73 65.94
N LEU A 21 -11.39 -12.71 66.63
CA LEU A 21 -11.70 -11.40 66.03
C LEU A 21 -10.45 -10.72 65.48
N GLY A 22 -9.34 -10.75 66.22
CA GLY A 22 -8.06 -10.21 65.77
C GLY A 22 -7.54 -10.91 64.52
N ALA A 23 -7.61 -12.24 64.48
CA ALA A 23 -7.17 -13.04 63.32
C ALA A 23 -8.03 -12.75 62.07
N VAL A 24 -9.35 -12.67 62.22
CA VAL A 24 -10.27 -12.35 61.10
C VAL A 24 -10.04 -10.94 60.58
N ALA A 25 -9.81 -9.96 61.46
CA ALA A 25 -9.53 -8.57 61.07
C ALA A 25 -8.21 -8.44 60.29
N ILE A 26 -7.16 -9.18 60.68
CA ILE A 26 -5.89 -9.20 59.94
C ILE A 26 -6.07 -9.88 58.58
N LEU A 27 -6.80 -11.01 58.55
CA LEU A 27 -7.05 -11.76 57.32
C LEU A 27 -7.85 -10.93 56.29
N SER A 28 -8.87 -10.19 56.73
CA SER A 28 -9.66 -9.34 55.83
C SER A 28 -8.83 -8.19 55.24
N LEU A 29 -7.96 -7.58 56.05
CA LEU A 29 -7.05 -6.52 55.61
C LEU A 29 -6.02 -7.03 54.60
N LEU A 30 -5.47 -8.22 54.83
CA LEU A 30 -4.56 -8.89 53.90
C LEU A 30 -5.25 -9.26 52.59
N MET A 31 -6.45 -9.84 52.65
CA MET A 31 -7.22 -10.22 51.46
C MET A 31 -7.65 -8.98 50.66
N ALA A 32 -8.00 -7.88 51.31
CA ALA A 32 -8.29 -6.61 50.64
C ALA A 32 -7.06 -6.03 49.94
N GLY A 33 -5.89 -6.05 50.59
CA GLY A 33 -4.63 -5.60 50.00
C GLY A 33 -4.19 -6.46 48.81
N LEU A 34 -4.29 -7.78 48.93
CA LEU A 34 -4.01 -8.72 47.83
C LEU A 34 -5.00 -8.57 46.67
N GLY A 35 -6.29 -8.38 46.96
CA GLY A 35 -7.31 -8.15 45.93
C GLY A 35 -7.02 -6.91 45.08
N GLY A 36 -6.58 -5.81 45.71
CA GLY A 36 -6.15 -4.61 45.00
C GLY A 36 -4.93 -4.85 44.11
N LEU A 37 -3.89 -5.52 44.63
CA LEU A 37 -2.68 -5.82 43.86
C LEU A 37 -2.95 -6.75 42.66
N ILE A 38 -3.77 -7.78 42.85
CA ILE A 38 -4.14 -8.70 41.77
C ILE A 38 -4.97 -7.98 40.71
N GLY A 39 -5.91 -7.11 41.13
CA GLY A 39 -6.69 -6.28 40.21
C GLY A 39 -5.80 -5.41 39.33
N SER A 40 -4.89 -4.65 39.95
CA SER A 40 -3.94 -3.81 39.20
C SER A 40 -2.99 -4.62 38.32
N ALA A 41 -2.55 -5.80 38.75
CA ALA A 41 -1.69 -6.66 37.94
C ALA A 41 -2.41 -7.21 36.70
N LEU A 42 -3.68 -7.60 36.83
CA LEU A 42 -4.50 -8.07 35.71
C LEU A 42 -4.83 -6.95 34.73
N GLU A 43 -5.12 -5.74 35.23
CA GLU A 43 -5.35 -4.56 34.41
C GLU A 43 -4.09 -4.18 33.61
N LEU A 44 -2.93 -4.15 34.26
CA LEU A 44 -1.65 -3.92 33.60
C LEU A 44 -1.32 -5.00 32.56
N GLN A 45 -1.64 -6.26 32.86
CA GLN A 45 -1.46 -7.36 31.91
C GLN A 45 -2.37 -7.18 30.69
N SER A 46 -3.65 -6.88 30.91
CA SER A 46 -4.62 -6.66 29.83
C SER A 46 -4.20 -5.47 28.97
N ALA A 47 -3.88 -4.33 29.58
CA ALA A 47 -3.42 -3.14 28.86
C ALA A 47 -2.13 -3.42 28.07
N GLY A 48 -1.19 -4.19 28.65
CA GLY A 48 0.02 -4.63 27.98
C GLY A 48 -0.24 -5.53 26.77
N GLN A 49 -1.19 -6.47 26.89
CA GLN A 49 -1.59 -7.34 25.77
C GLN A 49 -2.24 -6.52 24.64
N THR A 50 -3.19 -5.66 24.97
CA THR A 50 -3.86 -4.76 24.03
C THR A 50 -2.86 -3.92 23.25
N LYS A 51 -1.95 -3.23 23.95
CA LYS A 51 -0.93 -2.39 23.32
C LYS A 51 0.04 -3.17 22.43
N ASN A 52 0.39 -4.39 22.81
CA ASN A 52 1.26 -5.25 22.00
C ASN A 52 0.56 -5.71 20.73
N THR A 53 -0.71 -6.11 20.81
CA THR A 53 -1.51 -6.47 19.63
C THR A 53 -1.63 -5.29 18.67
N LEU A 54 -1.99 -4.10 19.19
CA LEU A 54 -2.10 -2.88 18.39
C LEU A 54 -0.78 -2.52 17.69
N ALA A 55 0.34 -2.64 18.41
CA ALA A 55 1.67 -2.40 17.84
C ALA A 55 2.08 -3.45 16.80
N GLN A 56 1.66 -4.71 16.96
CA GLN A 56 1.90 -5.77 15.98
C GLN A 56 1.09 -5.53 14.72
N GLU A 57 -0.19 -5.17 14.85
CA GLU A 57 -1.09 -4.85 13.74
C GLU A 57 -0.61 -3.63 12.95
N ALA A 58 -0.27 -2.53 13.62
CA ALA A 58 0.28 -1.34 12.98
C ALA A 58 1.59 -1.63 12.23
N ARG A 59 2.47 -2.47 12.80
CA ARG A 59 3.72 -2.87 12.13
C ARG A 59 3.47 -3.77 10.93
N PHE A 60 2.52 -4.70 11.03
CA PHE A 60 2.15 -5.59 9.94
C PHE A 60 1.63 -4.78 8.76
N ALA A 61 0.65 -3.90 9.00
CA ALA A 61 0.09 -3.04 7.96
C ALA A 61 1.14 -2.11 7.33
N LEU A 62 1.96 -1.44 8.14
CA LEU A 62 3.02 -0.57 7.63
C LEU A 62 4.08 -1.36 6.85
N ALA A 63 4.39 -2.60 7.27
CA ALA A 63 5.32 -3.46 6.56
C ALA A 63 4.76 -3.86 5.18
N ARG A 64 3.48 -4.21 5.08
CA ARG A 64 2.82 -4.52 3.79
C ARG A 64 2.90 -3.35 2.81
N MET A 65 2.46 -2.16 3.22
CA MET A 65 2.55 -0.95 2.39
C MET A 65 4.00 -0.63 1.98
N THR A 66 4.95 -0.78 2.93
CA THR A 66 6.37 -0.54 2.65
C THR A 66 6.92 -1.56 1.66
N GLU A 67 6.56 -2.84 1.80
CA GLU A 67 7.02 -3.93 0.94
C GLU A 67 6.56 -3.72 -0.50
N SER A 68 5.29 -3.35 -0.71
CA SER A 68 4.77 -3.01 -2.03
C SER A 68 5.57 -1.87 -2.65
N VAL A 69 5.71 -0.73 -1.96
CA VAL A 69 6.52 0.39 -2.48
C VAL A 69 7.98 0.01 -2.77
N GLN A 70 8.60 -0.86 -1.97
CA GLN A 70 9.98 -1.28 -2.22
C GLN A 70 10.13 -2.17 -3.46
N ASN A 71 9.10 -2.94 -3.77
CA ASN A 71 9.16 -3.97 -4.80
C ASN A 71 8.42 -3.58 -6.08
N SER A 72 7.84 -2.39 -6.15
CA SER A 72 7.21 -1.83 -7.36
C SER A 72 8.19 -0.99 -8.18
N HIS A 73 7.96 -0.93 -9.49
CA HIS A 73 8.68 -0.02 -10.39
C HIS A 73 8.18 1.41 -10.27
N ARG A 74 6.85 1.59 -10.21
CA ARG A 74 6.21 2.91 -10.31
C ARG A 74 5.28 3.20 -9.12
N LEU A 75 5.21 4.48 -8.77
CA LEU A 75 4.27 5.02 -7.78
C LEU A 75 3.15 5.71 -8.53
N LEU A 76 1.94 5.15 -8.43
CA LEU A 76 0.73 5.69 -9.06
C LEU A 76 0.17 6.82 -8.19
N LEU A 77 -0.10 6.54 -6.91
CA LEU A 77 -0.61 7.53 -5.94
C LEU A 77 0.24 7.58 -4.67
N PRO A 78 0.47 8.76 -4.04
CA PRO A 78 -0.04 10.10 -4.40
C PRO A 78 0.54 10.66 -5.71
N LEU A 79 -0.15 11.57 -6.40
CA LEU A 79 0.36 12.26 -7.61
C LEU A 79 1.45 13.31 -7.27
N ALA A 80 1.97 14.05 -8.25
CA ALA A 80 2.73 15.27 -7.97
C ALA A 80 1.77 16.41 -7.61
N ASP A 81 2.25 17.61 -7.31
CA ASP A 81 1.35 18.75 -7.09
C ASP A 81 1.01 19.41 -8.42
N ASN A 82 -0.29 19.45 -8.76
CA ASN A 82 -0.80 20.29 -9.84
C ASN A 82 -0.88 21.77 -9.44
N LEU A 83 -0.39 22.68 -10.29
CA LEU A 83 -0.51 24.13 -10.06
C LEU A 83 -1.93 24.66 -10.31
N ALA A 84 -2.78 23.90 -11.00
CA ALA A 84 -4.16 24.22 -11.29
C ALA A 84 -5.11 23.89 -10.13
N THR A 85 -4.74 22.96 -9.24
CA THR A 85 -5.53 22.62 -8.06
C THR A 85 -5.16 23.50 -6.86
N SER A 86 -5.99 23.44 -5.82
CA SER A 86 -5.84 24.27 -4.61
C SER A 86 -5.57 23.46 -3.34
N TRP A 87 -5.25 22.18 -3.51
CA TRP A 87 -4.89 21.23 -2.47
C TRP A 87 -3.56 20.55 -2.80
N SER A 88 -2.97 19.86 -1.82
CA SER A 88 -1.71 19.14 -2.03
C SER A 88 -2.00 17.72 -2.51
N GLU A 89 -1.77 17.45 -3.79
CA GLU A 89 -1.97 16.11 -4.39
C GLU A 89 -0.85 15.14 -3.99
N HIS A 90 0.37 15.64 -3.84
CA HIS A 90 1.51 14.84 -3.37
C HIS A 90 1.38 14.36 -1.92
N ILE A 91 0.39 14.82 -1.17
CA ILE A 91 0.13 14.44 0.23
C ILE A 91 -1.34 14.01 0.38
N ARG A 92 -1.57 12.70 0.51
CA ARG A 92 -2.91 12.13 0.77
C ARG A 92 -3.05 11.88 2.28
N VAL A 93 -4.06 12.47 2.92
CA VAL A 93 -4.28 12.37 4.39
C VAL A 93 -5.74 12.15 4.70
N GLU A 94 -6.00 11.17 5.55
CA GLU A 94 -7.33 10.89 6.06
C GLU A 94 -7.23 10.56 7.55
N THR A 95 -8.11 11.16 8.34
CA THR A 95 -8.26 10.88 9.77
C THR A 95 -9.59 10.23 10.07
N VAL A 96 -9.70 9.53 11.19
CA VAL A 96 -10.98 9.00 11.68
C VAL A 96 -11.22 9.54 13.10
N PRO A 97 -12.21 10.43 13.31
CA PRO A 97 -13.16 10.98 12.33
C PRO A 97 -12.50 11.83 11.22
N ALA A 98 -13.16 11.91 10.06
CA ALA A 98 -12.67 12.62 8.86
C ALA A 98 -12.23 14.05 9.16
N SER A 99 -11.03 14.40 8.70
CA SER A 99 -10.53 15.78 8.68
C SER A 99 -11.26 16.59 7.62
N PRO A 100 -11.38 17.92 7.77
CA PRO A 100 -11.83 18.77 6.69
C PRO A 100 -10.92 18.60 5.45
N PRO A 101 -11.48 18.62 4.22
CA PRO A 101 -10.68 18.61 3.01
C PRO A 101 -9.85 19.90 2.87
N GLU A 102 -8.81 19.85 2.04
CA GLU A 102 -7.97 20.99 1.70
C GLU A 102 -8.50 21.72 0.45
N GLY A 103 -8.33 23.04 0.40
CA GLY A 103 -8.67 23.81 -0.81
C GLY A 103 -10.13 23.68 -1.23
N SER A 104 -10.32 23.32 -2.49
CA SER A 104 -11.63 23.04 -3.10
C SER A 104 -12.00 21.55 -3.15
N SER A 105 -11.16 20.66 -2.63
CA SER A 105 -11.52 19.24 -2.47
C SER A 105 -12.76 19.11 -1.57
N THR A 106 -13.54 18.07 -1.84
CA THR A 106 -14.77 17.76 -1.13
C THR A 106 -14.58 16.68 -0.06
N LEU A 107 -13.50 15.88 -0.16
CA LEU A 107 -13.19 14.80 0.78
C LEU A 107 -11.68 14.68 1.00
N ALA A 108 -11.28 14.45 2.26
CA ALA A 108 -9.91 14.11 2.58
C ALA A 108 -9.73 12.60 2.44
N THR A 109 -8.98 12.17 1.44
CA THR A 109 -8.72 10.76 1.11
C THR A 109 -7.24 10.44 1.31
N ALA A 110 -6.96 9.24 1.82
CA ALA A 110 -5.60 8.71 1.94
C ALA A 110 -5.46 7.44 1.11
N VAL A 111 -4.84 7.60 -0.07
CA VAL A 111 -4.60 6.51 -1.00
C VAL A 111 -3.11 6.37 -1.29
N LEU A 112 -2.64 5.13 -1.30
CA LEU A 112 -1.32 4.72 -1.80
C LEU A 112 -1.57 3.68 -2.89
N ALA A 113 -1.08 3.91 -4.09
CA ALA A 113 -1.16 2.97 -5.20
C ALA A 113 0.21 2.83 -5.87
N VAL A 114 0.61 1.61 -6.17
CA VAL A 114 1.87 1.27 -6.84
C VAL A 114 1.64 0.13 -7.83
N THR A 115 2.52 -0.01 -8.83
CA THR A 115 2.44 -1.15 -9.76
C THR A 115 2.76 -2.47 -9.05
N LEU A 116 2.27 -3.58 -9.57
CA LEU A 116 2.61 -4.90 -9.08
C LEU A 116 4.14 -5.11 -9.15
N SER A 117 4.66 -6.00 -8.31
CA SER A 117 6.09 -6.27 -8.35
C SER A 117 6.45 -7.04 -9.63
N PRO A 118 7.49 -6.62 -10.38
CA PRO A 118 7.97 -7.26 -11.61
C PRO A 118 8.60 -8.64 -11.41
N ARG A 119 8.57 -9.16 -10.18
CA ARG A 119 9.14 -10.48 -9.80
C ARG A 119 8.07 -11.41 -9.23
N GLN A 120 6.85 -10.91 -9.16
CA GLN A 120 5.75 -11.61 -8.54
C GLN A 120 5.10 -12.49 -9.59
N ASP A 121 5.07 -13.80 -9.31
CA ASP A 121 4.43 -14.84 -10.12
C ASP A 121 3.49 -15.58 -9.15
N LEU A 122 2.23 -15.15 -9.10
CA LEU A 122 1.21 -15.62 -8.16
C LEU A 122 0.52 -16.88 -8.66
N ASP A 123 0.41 -17.05 -9.98
CA ASP A 123 -0.24 -18.21 -10.59
C ASP A 123 0.73 -19.38 -10.90
N GLY A 124 2.04 -19.11 -10.88
CA GLY A 124 3.12 -20.07 -11.02
C GLY A 124 3.38 -20.51 -12.46
N ASP A 125 3.00 -19.69 -13.45
CA ASP A 125 3.14 -20.04 -14.86
C ASP A 125 4.53 -19.74 -15.46
N GLY A 126 5.39 -19.05 -14.68
CA GLY A 126 6.77 -18.75 -15.02
C GLY A 126 7.00 -17.36 -15.63
N TRP A 127 5.96 -16.53 -15.70
CA TRP A 127 6.02 -15.10 -16.01
C TRP A 127 5.66 -14.30 -14.76
N ALA A 128 6.22 -13.09 -14.62
CA ALA A 128 5.70 -12.17 -13.64
C ALA A 128 4.25 -11.83 -13.99
N ASP A 129 3.34 -11.78 -13.02
CA ASP A 129 1.95 -11.42 -13.31
C ASP A 129 1.81 -9.93 -13.72
N ALA A 130 2.88 -9.14 -13.58
CA ALA A 130 2.97 -7.78 -14.11
C ALA A 130 3.32 -7.73 -15.61
N ASN A 131 3.77 -8.85 -16.20
CA ASN A 131 3.98 -9.03 -17.64
C ASN A 131 2.77 -9.79 -18.19
N ASN A 132 1.77 -9.07 -18.68
CA ASN A 132 0.47 -9.67 -18.95
C ASN A 132 0.41 -10.37 -20.34
N ASP A 133 1.29 -9.97 -21.25
CA ASP A 133 1.33 -10.37 -22.66
C ASP A 133 2.45 -11.39 -22.97
N LYS A 134 3.37 -11.58 -22.02
CA LYS A 134 4.43 -12.61 -21.94
C LYS A 134 5.58 -12.38 -22.90
N ASP A 135 5.93 -11.11 -23.04
CA ASP A 135 7.00 -10.63 -23.87
C ASP A 135 8.36 -10.63 -23.12
N PHE A 136 9.47 -10.48 -23.83
CA PHE A 136 10.81 -10.50 -23.23
C PHE A 136 11.87 -10.01 -24.21
N LEU A 137 12.99 -9.54 -23.66
CA LEU A 137 14.14 -9.12 -24.47
C LEU A 137 14.86 -10.31 -25.13
N ASP A 138 14.50 -10.66 -26.37
CA ASP A 138 15.11 -11.72 -27.18
C ASP A 138 16.44 -11.30 -27.82
N ARG A 139 17.49 -11.28 -27.01
CA ARG A 139 18.84 -10.82 -27.41
C ARG A 139 19.49 -11.66 -28.51
N ASN A 140 18.93 -12.82 -28.85
CA ASN A 140 19.51 -13.69 -29.86
C ASN A 140 18.55 -14.05 -31.00
N ASN A 141 17.39 -13.38 -31.03
CA ASN A 141 16.39 -13.43 -32.08
C ASN A 141 16.04 -14.89 -32.46
N ASN A 142 15.76 -15.71 -31.43
CA ASN A 142 15.40 -17.12 -31.59
C ASN A 142 13.90 -17.40 -31.34
N GLY A 143 13.15 -16.38 -30.91
CA GLY A 143 11.73 -16.42 -30.57
C GLY A 143 11.41 -17.23 -29.32
N GLN A 144 12.38 -17.45 -28.43
CA GLN A 144 12.24 -18.21 -27.19
C GLN A 144 12.99 -17.52 -26.05
N ARG A 145 12.33 -17.38 -24.91
CA ARG A 145 12.96 -16.82 -23.71
C ARG A 145 14.11 -17.71 -23.22
N ASP A 146 15.32 -17.18 -23.31
CA ASP A 146 16.53 -17.82 -22.82
C ASP A 146 16.85 -17.45 -21.35
N PRO A 147 17.55 -18.34 -20.62
CA PRO A 147 17.96 -18.03 -19.25
C PRO A 147 18.83 -16.76 -19.16
N GLY A 148 18.29 -15.73 -18.52
CA GLY A 148 18.98 -14.45 -18.30
C GLY A 148 18.51 -13.31 -19.23
N GLU A 149 17.52 -13.58 -20.08
CA GLU A 149 16.73 -12.54 -20.74
C GLU A 149 15.70 -11.99 -19.76
N ALA A 150 15.62 -10.66 -19.71
CA ALA A 150 14.70 -9.95 -18.84
C ALA A 150 13.30 -9.99 -19.47
N GLU A 151 12.30 -10.18 -18.62
CA GLU A 151 10.92 -9.85 -18.97
C GLU A 151 10.83 -8.34 -19.12
N ARG A 152 10.05 -7.90 -20.09
CA ARG A 152 9.72 -6.49 -20.24
C ARG A 152 8.35 -6.30 -19.59
N ILE A 153 8.21 -5.22 -18.84
CA ILE A 153 7.17 -5.10 -17.81
C ILE A 153 6.76 -3.64 -17.72
N ASP A 154 5.45 -3.43 -17.69
CA ASP A 154 4.84 -2.11 -17.54
C ASP A 154 5.27 -1.15 -18.69
N GLU A 155 5.44 -1.67 -19.92
CA GLU A 155 5.84 -0.90 -21.11
C GLU A 155 4.70 -0.70 -22.12
N ASP A 156 4.88 0.25 -23.04
CA ASP A 156 3.91 0.61 -24.09
C ASP A 156 2.45 0.69 -23.61
N LEU A 157 2.25 1.40 -22.50
CA LEU A 157 0.95 1.53 -21.87
C LEU A 157 -0.09 2.11 -22.83
N ASP A 158 -1.24 1.44 -22.90
CA ASP A 158 -2.40 1.98 -23.57
C ASP A 158 -2.94 3.21 -22.80
N ALA A 159 -3.68 4.06 -23.51
CA ALA A 159 -4.28 5.24 -22.89
C ALA A 159 -5.22 4.91 -21.71
N ASP A 160 -5.76 3.68 -21.71
CA ASP A 160 -6.48 3.04 -20.61
C ASP A 160 -5.50 2.11 -19.88
N ASN A 161 -4.72 2.68 -18.98
CA ASN A 161 -3.57 2.02 -18.37
C ASN A 161 -3.91 0.83 -17.46
N THR A 162 -5.19 0.54 -17.19
CA THR A 162 -5.64 -0.63 -16.42
C THR A 162 -6.66 -1.49 -17.19
N LEU A 163 -6.98 -1.12 -18.44
CA LEU A 163 -8.03 -1.73 -19.29
C LEU A 163 -9.41 -1.88 -18.67
N ASP A 164 -9.74 -1.08 -17.66
CA ASP A 164 -11.04 -1.14 -17.01
C ASP A 164 -12.07 -0.19 -17.65
N GLY A 165 -11.66 0.64 -18.62
CA GLY A 165 -12.49 1.62 -19.29
C GLY A 165 -12.96 2.78 -18.39
N ALA A 166 -12.38 2.93 -17.21
CA ALA A 166 -12.58 4.02 -16.29
C ALA A 166 -11.41 5.02 -16.34
N PRO A 167 -11.61 6.25 -15.88
CA PRO A 167 -10.53 7.16 -15.52
C PRO A 167 -9.73 6.59 -14.34
N GLY A 168 -8.42 6.86 -14.31
CA GLY A 168 -7.57 6.49 -13.18
C GLY A 168 -7.61 5.01 -12.78
N ILE A 169 -7.63 4.77 -11.48
CA ILE A 169 -7.80 3.43 -10.90
C ILE A 169 -9.26 3.27 -10.50
N ILE A 170 -9.98 2.34 -11.12
CA ILE A 170 -11.44 2.22 -10.87
C ILE A 170 -11.84 2.16 -9.39
N GLY A 171 -12.74 3.05 -9.02
CA GLY A 171 -13.33 3.17 -7.69
C GLY A 171 -12.43 3.85 -6.67
N ILE A 172 -11.35 4.50 -7.11
CA ILE A 172 -10.45 5.31 -6.30
C ILE A 172 -10.64 6.79 -6.69
N ASP A 173 -10.40 7.68 -5.73
CA ASP A 173 -10.31 9.13 -5.96
C ASP A 173 -8.82 9.38 -6.21
N ASP A 174 -8.39 9.48 -7.46
CA ASP A 174 -6.99 9.55 -7.85
C ASP A 174 -6.42 10.96 -7.60
N ASP A 175 -7.13 12.01 -8.02
CA ASP A 175 -6.72 13.42 -7.90
C ASP A 175 -6.97 14.04 -6.51
N GLY A 176 -7.83 13.42 -5.70
CA GLY A 176 -8.12 13.91 -4.37
C GLY A 176 -9.17 15.00 -4.25
N ASP A 177 -9.93 15.27 -5.29
CA ASP A 177 -11.04 16.21 -5.26
C ASP A 177 -12.25 15.66 -4.46
N GLY A 178 -12.25 14.35 -4.20
CA GLY A 178 -13.28 13.64 -3.43
C GLY A 178 -14.45 13.11 -4.25
N SER A 179 -14.39 13.24 -5.56
CA SER A 179 -15.15 12.48 -6.54
C SER A 179 -14.38 11.21 -6.89
N VAL A 180 -15.00 10.31 -7.65
CA VAL A 180 -14.47 8.98 -7.99
C VAL A 180 -14.96 8.64 -9.38
N ASP A 181 -14.06 8.15 -10.22
CA ASP A 181 -14.23 7.77 -11.62
C ASP A 181 -14.83 8.91 -12.48
N GLU A 182 -14.59 10.17 -12.14
CA GLU A 182 -14.98 11.29 -13.00
C GLU A 182 -14.01 11.50 -14.14
N SER A 183 -14.56 11.99 -15.25
CA SER A 183 -13.74 12.48 -16.33
C SER A 183 -14.41 13.62 -17.06
N SER A 184 -13.58 14.57 -17.47
CA SER A 184 -13.96 15.64 -18.39
C SER A 184 -13.64 15.30 -19.85
N ALA A 185 -12.92 14.20 -20.07
CA ALA A 185 -12.48 13.72 -21.36
C ALA A 185 -13.63 13.19 -22.22
N THR A 186 -13.48 13.36 -23.54
CA THR A 186 -14.40 12.74 -24.51
C THR A 186 -14.30 11.21 -24.58
N ASN A 187 -13.15 10.67 -24.18
CA ASN A 187 -12.93 9.27 -23.88
C ASN A 187 -12.41 9.17 -22.43
N PRO A 188 -13.24 8.75 -21.46
CA PRO A 188 -12.88 8.70 -20.04
C PRO A 188 -11.64 7.87 -19.75
N ALA A 189 -11.47 6.76 -20.48
CA ALA A 189 -10.31 5.88 -20.37
C ALA A 189 -9.02 6.46 -20.98
N ARG A 190 -8.87 7.79 -21.02
CA ARG A 190 -7.63 8.50 -21.37
C ARG A 190 -7.26 9.55 -20.32
N ASP A 191 -8.02 9.57 -19.23
CA ASP A 191 -7.94 10.49 -18.11
C ASP A 191 -7.46 9.65 -16.93
N ASN A 192 -6.17 9.30 -16.96
CA ASN A 192 -5.56 8.27 -16.11
C ASN A 192 -5.32 8.75 -14.67
N ASP A 193 -5.81 9.93 -14.32
CA ASP A 193 -5.63 10.62 -13.05
C ASP A 193 -6.83 11.50 -12.66
N GLU A 194 -7.97 11.38 -13.34
CA GLU A 194 -9.27 12.00 -13.02
C GLU A 194 -9.37 13.54 -13.10
N GLN A 195 -8.31 14.25 -13.49
CA GLN A 195 -8.31 15.72 -13.53
C GLN A 195 -8.96 16.34 -14.78
N GLY A 196 -9.48 15.51 -15.69
CA GLY A 196 -10.21 15.95 -16.86
C GLY A 196 -9.34 16.26 -18.07
N GLY A 197 -8.06 15.88 -18.03
CA GLY A 197 -7.08 15.99 -19.11
C GLY A 197 -7.13 14.82 -20.10
N HIS A 198 -6.29 14.85 -21.12
CA HIS A 198 -5.99 13.69 -21.95
C HIS A 198 -4.51 13.39 -21.70
N GLY A 199 -4.13 12.11 -21.50
CA GLY A 199 -2.77 11.69 -21.17
C GLY A 199 -1.67 12.50 -21.86
N ASP A 200 -0.87 13.18 -21.05
CA ASP A 200 0.11 14.18 -21.44
C ASP A 200 1.20 14.33 -20.35
N ASP A 201 2.30 13.58 -20.45
CA ASP A 201 3.65 14.05 -20.14
C ASP A 201 4.77 13.11 -20.65
N PRO A 202 5.31 13.38 -21.86
CA PRO A 202 6.49 12.69 -22.34
C PRO A 202 7.78 13.20 -21.63
N GLN A 203 8.42 12.30 -20.89
CA GLN A 203 9.82 12.36 -20.39
C GLN A 203 10.21 13.43 -19.34
N GLY A 204 10.19 13.02 -18.07
CA GLY A 204 11.00 13.60 -17.00
C GLY A 204 10.26 13.59 -15.68
N ASN A 205 10.95 13.39 -14.55
CA ASN A 205 10.37 13.38 -13.21
C ASN A 205 9.82 14.77 -12.76
N GLY A 206 9.17 15.52 -13.64
CA GLY A 206 8.49 16.76 -13.36
C GLY A 206 7.40 16.97 -14.41
N ASP A 207 6.21 17.19 -13.89
CA ASP A 207 5.06 17.90 -14.45
C ASP A 207 5.52 19.03 -15.41
N GLN A 208 5.61 18.72 -16.70
CA GLN A 208 6.18 19.61 -17.72
C GLN A 208 5.14 20.56 -18.29
N ASP A 209 3.88 20.17 -18.29
CA ASP A 209 2.77 20.98 -18.75
C ASP A 209 2.05 21.74 -17.60
N GLY A 210 2.37 21.40 -16.35
CA GLY A 210 1.91 22.09 -15.14
C GLY A 210 0.59 21.55 -14.60
N ASP A 211 0.15 20.37 -15.05
CA ASP A 211 -1.07 19.69 -14.66
C ASP A 211 -0.88 18.68 -13.50
N GLY A 212 0.31 18.52 -12.95
CA GLY A 212 0.55 17.73 -11.75
C GLY A 212 0.47 16.21 -11.90
N ALA A 213 0.17 15.71 -13.10
CA ALA A 213 0.35 14.31 -13.42
C ALA A 213 1.85 14.00 -13.54
N ILE A 214 2.22 12.75 -13.23
CA ILE A 214 3.44 12.16 -13.76
C ILE A 214 2.94 10.93 -14.50
N ASP A 215 2.33 11.14 -15.67
CA ASP A 215 2.32 10.06 -16.64
C ASP A 215 3.74 9.91 -17.21
N GLU A 216 4.21 8.67 -17.39
CA GLU A 216 5.63 8.35 -17.62
C GLU A 216 5.78 7.68 -18.99
N ASP A 217 4.86 7.95 -19.90
CA ASP A 217 4.84 7.26 -21.18
C ASP A 217 5.84 8.06 -22.03
N MET A 218 7.00 7.46 -22.29
CA MET A 218 7.93 8.08 -23.21
C MET A 218 7.20 8.17 -24.56
N PRO A 219 7.26 9.32 -25.24
CA PRO A 219 6.61 9.39 -26.54
C PRO A 219 7.34 8.37 -27.41
N ALA A 220 6.61 7.54 -28.17
CA ALA A 220 7.19 6.58 -29.11
C ALA A 220 8.31 7.21 -29.97
N ASP A 221 8.22 8.51 -30.24
CA ASP A 221 9.33 9.33 -30.74
C ASP A 221 9.99 10.15 -29.61
N MET A 222 10.93 9.53 -28.88
CA MET A 222 11.57 10.08 -27.68
C MET A 222 12.33 11.40 -27.92
N ASN A 223 12.70 11.68 -29.18
CA ASN A 223 13.56 12.82 -29.52
C ASN A 223 12.96 13.76 -30.60
N GLN A 224 11.73 13.51 -31.04
CA GLN A 224 10.98 14.22 -32.08
C GLN A 224 11.58 14.15 -33.49
N ASP A 225 12.16 13.02 -33.89
CA ASP A 225 12.74 12.81 -35.21
C ASP A 225 11.94 11.89 -36.16
N GLN A 226 10.71 11.57 -35.79
CA GLN A 226 9.73 10.75 -36.51
C GLN A 226 10.13 9.28 -36.65
N LYS A 227 10.86 8.76 -35.68
CA LYS A 227 11.20 7.35 -35.56
C LYS A 227 10.82 6.84 -34.17
N PRO A 228 10.51 5.55 -34.03
CA PRO A 228 10.42 4.89 -32.75
C PRO A 228 11.72 5.04 -31.92
N GLY A 229 11.61 4.88 -30.60
CA GLY A 229 12.75 4.90 -29.67
C GLY A 229 13.77 6.02 -29.85
N LEU A 230 15.06 5.65 -29.83
CA LEU A 230 16.20 6.51 -30.09
C LEU A 230 16.73 6.29 -31.50
N ALA A 231 16.48 7.24 -32.40
CA ALA A 231 16.86 7.05 -33.78
C ALA A 231 18.31 6.59 -34.06
N GLY A 232 18.42 5.55 -34.87
CA GLY A 232 19.68 4.94 -35.24
C GLY A 232 20.28 4.03 -34.16
N ILE A 233 19.52 3.74 -33.10
CA ILE A 233 19.81 2.76 -32.07
C ILE A 233 18.85 1.57 -32.29
N ASP A 234 19.34 0.40 -31.87
CA ASP A 234 18.64 -0.88 -31.84
C ASP A 234 18.21 -1.03 -30.38
N ASP A 235 16.99 -0.59 -30.06
CA ASP A 235 16.52 -0.39 -28.69
C ASP A 235 16.07 -1.72 -28.02
N ASP A 236 15.56 -2.67 -28.81
CA ASP A 236 15.22 -4.05 -28.40
C ASP A 236 16.36 -5.07 -28.56
N PHE A 237 17.47 -4.67 -29.21
CA PHE A 237 18.64 -5.51 -29.49
C PHE A 237 18.37 -6.70 -30.43
N ASP A 238 17.35 -6.65 -31.30
CA ASP A 238 17.04 -7.71 -32.26
C ASP A 238 17.97 -7.69 -33.50
N GLY A 239 18.71 -6.58 -33.67
CA GLY A 239 19.66 -6.33 -34.75
C GLY A 239 19.11 -5.53 -35.92
N LEU A 240 17.88 -5.07 -35.85
CA LEU A 240 17.28 -4.06 -36.69
C LEU A 240 17.40 -2.68 -35.98
N ILE A 241 16.98 -1.61 -36.67
CA ILE A 241 17.16 -0.23 -36.21
C ILE A 241 15.99 0.59 -36.78
N ASP A 242 15.28 1.31 -35.91
CA ASP A 242 14.14 2.18 -36.26
C ASP A 242 12.95 1.40 -36.86
N GLU A 243 12.67 0.19 -36.36
CA GLU A 243 11.45 -0.58 -36.68
C GLU A 243 10.31 -0.21 -35.74
N GLY A 244 9.12 -0.76 -36.01
CA GLY A 244 7.97 -0.49 -35.17
C GLY A 244 7.08 0.68 -35.59
N SER A 245 6.09 0.97 -34.75
CA SER A 245 5.07 1.99 -34.98
C SER A 245 5.32 3.25 -34.16
N ILE A 246 5.52 4.39 -34.83
CA ILE A 246 5.73 5.75 -34.24
C ILE A 246 4.65 6.24 -33.24
N ASN A 247 3.61 5.46 -32.96
CA ASN A 247 2.49 5.91 -32.14
C ASN A 247 2.46 5.29 -30.74
N HIS A 248 2.98 4.07 -30.47
CA HIS A 248 2.88 3.38 -29.17
C HIS A 248 3.83 2.16 -29.06
N ASP A 249 5.04 2.28 -29.63
CA ASP A 249 6.04 1.20 -29.71
C ASP A 249 7.38 1.90 -29.44
N ASP A 250 7.61 2.25 -28.17
CA ASP A 250 8.74 3.10 -27.77
C ASP A 250 10.06 2.33 -27.62
N ASP A 251 9.98 1.00 -27.70
CA ASP A 251 11.09 0.07 -27.55
C ASP A 251 11.43 -0.76 -28.80
N GLU A 252 10.69 -0.56 -29.89
CA GLU A 252 10.92 -1.06 -31.26
C GLU A 252 10.67 -2.56 -31.51
N ASP A 253 10.01 -3.30 -30.61
CA ASP A 253 9.80 -4.73 -30.82
C ASP A 253 8.68 -5.08 -31.83
N GLY A 254 7.94 -4.05 -32.28
CA GLY A 254 6.93 -4.14 -33.31
C GLY A 254 5.52 -4.45 -32.82
N LEU A 255 5.31 -4.47 -31.51
CA LEU A 255 4.01 -4.55 -30.87
C LEU A 255 3.66 -3.15 -30.29
N ALA A 256 2.48 -3.01 -29.68
CA ALA A 256 1.97 -1.74 -29.18
C ALA A 256 0.79 -1.97 -28.25
N GLY A 257 0.73 -1.26 -27.11
CA GLY A 257 -0.39 -1.36 -26.17
C GLY A 257 -0.38 -2.69 -25.43
N GLU A 258 0.76 -3.04 -24.85
CA GLU A 258 1.06 -4.40 -24.40
C GLU A 258 0.81 -4.62 -22.93
N ASP A 259 1.41 -3.77 -22.08
CA ASP A 259 1.24 -3.90 -20.65
C ASP A 259 0.27 -2.87 -20.08
N ASN A 260 -0.49 -3.35 -19.10
CA ASN A 260 -1.40 -2.54 -18.29
C ASN A 260 -0.91 -2.64 -16.86
N PHE A 261 -1.06 -1.55 -16.12
CA PHE A 261 -0.77 -1.57 -14.71
C PHE A 261 -1.69 -2.52 -13.97
N GLU A 262 -1.05 -3.31 -13.13
CA GLU A 262 -1.69 -4.13 -12.12
C GLU A 262 -1.56 -3.43 -10.75
N PRO A 263 -2.48 -2.50 -10.39
CA PRO A 263 -2.29 -1.63 -9.23
C PRO A 263 -2.50 -2.37 -7.90
N VAL A 264 -1.53 -2.26 -7.00
CA VAL A 264 -1.69 -2.62 -5.58
C VAL A 264 -2.06 -1.36 -4.79
N VAL A 265 -3.27 -1.32 -4.24
CA VAL A 265 -3.86 -0.11 -3.64
C VAL A 265 -4.10 -0.27 -2.15
N TYR A 266 -3.81 0.77 -1.38
CA TYR A 266 -4.11 0.89 0.04
C TYR A 266 -4.91 2.15 0.31
N TYR A 267 -6.06 2.01 0.98
CA TYR A 267 -6.95 3.12 1.30
C TYR A 267 -7.76 2.84 2.57
N LEU A 268 -8.43 3.86 3.10
CA LEU A 268 -9.31 3.70 4.26
C LEU A 268 -10.77 3.48 3.84
N SER A 269 -11.41 2.54 4.53
CA SER A 269 -12.86 2.38 4.53
C SER A 269 -13.36 2.49 5.97
N GLY A 270 -13.74 3.70 6.37
CA GLY A 270 -14.01 4.01 7.78
C GLY A 270 -12.74 3.90 8.62
N ASP A 271 -12.74 3.06 9.65
CA ASP A 271 -11.57 2.82 10.52
C ASP A 271 -10.70 1.62 10.08
N GLN A 272 -10.95 1.08 8.89
CA GLN A 272 -10.27 -0.09 8.34
C GLN A 272 -9.31 0.32 7.24
N LEU A 273 -8.07 -0.14 7.33
CA LEU A 273 -7.12 -0.06 6.24
C LEU A 273 -7.31 -1.27 5.33
N ILE A 274 -7.70 -0.98 4.10
CA ILE A 274 -7.91 -1.96 3.04
C ILE A 274 -6.62 -2.06 2.22
N GLU A 275 -6.29 -3.30 1.86
CA GLU A 275 -5.30 -3.64 0.84
C GLU A 275 -6.05 -4.31 -0.30
N ARG A 276 -5.98 -3.70 -1.49
CA ARG A 276 -6.53 -4.20 -2.75
C ARG A 276 -5.38 -4.76 -3.59
N TRP A 277 -5.55 -5.99 -4.06
CA TRP A 277 -4.66 -6.65 -5.01
C TRP A 277 -5.38 -6.92 -6.32
N PRO A 278 -4.69 -6.81 -7.47
CA PRO A 278 -5.22 -7.27 -8.74
C PRO A 278 -5.52 -8.77 -8.68
N ALA A 279 -6.49 -9.21 -9.47
CA ALA A 279 -6.92 -10.60 -9.54
C ALA A 279 -6.68 -11.17 -10.94
N PHE A 280 -5.88 -12.24 -11.00
CA PHE A 280 -5.51 -12.94 -12.24
C PHE A 280 -6.60 -13.91 -12.72
N SER A 281 -7.85 -13.59 -12.41
CA SER A 281 -9.02 -14.34 -12.86
C SER A 281 -10.24 -13.45 -12.76
N ASP A 282 -11.14 -13.59 -13.73
CA ASP A 282 -12.43 -12.91 -13.82
C ASP A 282 -13.21 -13.02 -12.50
N GLN A 283 -13.22 -11.93 -11.72
CA GLN A 283 -13.95 -11.81 -10.45
C GLN A 283 -15.37 -11.28 -10.68
N ASN A 284 -15.58 -10.49 -11.73
CA ASN A 284 -16.80 -9.73 -11.94
C ASN A 284 -17.83 -10.45 -12.86
N GLY A 285 -17.39 -11.47 -13.60
CA GLY A 285 -18.17 -12.34 -14.48
C GLY A 285 -18.33 -11.86 -15.92
N ASP A 286 -17.53 -10.93 -16.40
CA ASP A 286 -17.60 -10.36 -17.75
C ASP A 286 -16.70 -11.05 -18.79
N SER A 287 -15.96 -12.08 -18.38
CA SER A 287 -15.02 -12.87 -19.20
C SER A 287 -13.76 -12.12 -19.65
N LEU A 288 -13.46 -10.97 -19.06
CA LEU A 288 -12.17 -10.30 -19.16
C LEU A 288 -11.40 -10.49 -17.84
N VAL A 289 -10.10 -10.21 -17.88
CA VAL A 289 -9.25 -10.07 -16.69
C VAL A 289 -8.60 -8.72 -16.86
N ASP A 290 -9.11 -7.72 -16.15
CA ASP A 290 -8.72 -6.31 -16.29
C ASP A 290 -8.71 -5.60 -14.92
N GLY A 291 -8.47 -4.28 -14.88
CA GLY A 291 -8.42 -3.47 -13.67
C GLY A 291 -9.67 -3.51 -12.78
N ARG A 292 -10.80 -4.08 -13.27
CA ARG A 292 -12.01 -4.32 -12.48
C ARG A 292 -11.94 -5.58 -11.63
N ASP A 293 -11.00 -6.47 -11.92
CA ASP A 293 -10.82 -7.72 -11.22
C ASP A 293 -9.77 -7.56 -10.12
N TYR A 294 -10.25 -7.45 -8.88
CA TYR A 294 -9.38 -7.31 -7.72
C TYR A 294 -9.94 -8.04 -6.50
N THR A 295 -9.07 -8.23 -5.52
CA THR A 295 -9.44 -8.74 -4.19
C THR A 295 -9.07 -7.74 -3.12
N GLU A 296 -9.94 -7.58 -2.13
CA GLU A 296 -9.74 -6.66 -1.01
C GLU A 296 -9.59 -7.43 0.30
N SER A 297 -8.66 -6.97 1.14
CA SER A 297 -8.44 -7.52 2.46
C SER A 297 -8.21 -6.42 3.50
N VAL A 298 -8.74 -6.62 4.71
CA VAL A 298 -8.52 -5.70 5.83
C VAL A 298 -7.20 -6.05 6.51
N ILE A 299 -6.21 -5.17 6.44
CA ILE A 299 -4.87 -5.39 7.02
C ILE A 299 -4.67 -4.71 8.38
N ALA A 300 -5.50 -3.72 8.72
CA ALA A 300 -5.55 -3.12 10.04
C ALA A 300 -6.94 -2.51 10.35
N LYS A 301 -7.29 -2.46 11.63
CA LYS A 301 -8.51 -1.82 12.14
C LYS A 301 -8.22 -0.76 13.20
N GLY A 302 -9.17 0.11 13.45
CA GLY A 302 -9.02 1.22 14.38
C GLY A 302 -8.01 2.25 13.88
N VAL A 303 -7.87 2.40 12.57
CA VAL A 303 -7.00 3.43 11.99
C VAL A 303 -7.63 4.80 12.24
N THR A 304 -6.85 5.71 12.80
CA THR A 304 -7.28 7.09 13.09
C THR A 304 -6.54 8.14 12.29
N LEU A 305 -5.42 7.77 11.66
CA LEU A 305 -4.69 8.60 10.72
C LEU A 305 -3.96 7.68 9.74
N LEU A 306 -4.21 7.87 8.45
CA LEU A 306 -3.34 7.44 7.37
C LEU A 306 -2.85 8.69 6.64
N ARG A 307 -1.54 8.78 6.44
CA ARG A 307 -0.93 9.84 5.63
C ARG A 307 0.14 9.23 4.75
N ILE A 308 0.06 9.51 3.46
CA ILE A 308 1.05 9.13 2.47
C ILE A 308 1.54 10.41 1.79
N GLU A 309 2.84 10.56 1.67
CA GLU A 309 3.48 11.71 1.01
C GLU A 309 4.49 11.22 -0.02
N ARG A 310 4.34 11.69 -1.26
CA ARG A 310 5.38 11.64 -2.28
C ARG A 310 6.42 12.71 -1.95
N VAL A 311 7.64 12.28 -1.63
CA VAL A 311 8.74 13.18 -1.29
C VAL A 311 9.58 13.43 -2.55
N PRO A 312 9.58 14.65 -3.11
CA PRO A 312 10.33 14.94 -4.32
C PRO A 312 11.84 14.83 -4.07
N LEU A 313 12.54 14.18 -5.00
CA LEU A 313 13.99 14.09 -5.01
C LEU A 313 14.55 14.78 -6.25
N GLY A 314 15.32 15.85 -6.04
CA GLY A 314 15.94 16.58 -7.14
C GLY A 314 16.87 15.70 -7.98
N GLY A 315 16.81 15.88 -9.30
CA GLY A 315 17.75 15.32 -10.28
C GLY A 315 17.46 13.88 -10.71
N GLY A 316 16.19 13.53 -10.98
CA GLY A 316 15.83 12.25 -11.60
C GLY A 316 16.09 11.02 -10.71
N ARG A 317 16.02 11.18 -9.38
CA ARG A 317 16.32 10.10 -8.44
C ARG A 317 15.05 9.35 -8.07
N ALA A 318 15.16 8.02 -7.92
CA ALA A 318 14.07 7.15 -7.46
C ALA A 318 13.33 7.76 -6.27
N GLN A 319 12.01 7.85 -6.41
CA GLN A 319 11.10 8.58 -5.53
C GLN A 319 11.11 8.02 -4.10
N LEU A 320 10.85 8.88 -3.12
CA LEU A 320 10.69 8.48 -1.72
C LEU A 320 9.23 8.64 -1.33
N VAL A 321 8.70 7.69 -0.57
CA VAL A 321 7.35 7.75 -0.01
C VAL A 321 7.43 7.77 1.51
N ASP A 322 6.74 8.72 2.12
CA ASP A 322 6.59 8.84 3.56
C ASP A 322 5.20 8.36 3.98
N ILE A 323 5.16 7.22 4.67
CA ILE A 323 3.93 6.59 5.14
C ILE A 323 3.84 6.77 6.65
N THR A 324 2.75 7.38 7.11
CA THR A 324 2.41 7.54 8.53
C THR A 324 1.09 6.85 8.81
N LEU A 325 1.08 5.95 9.80
CA LEU A 325 -0.08 5.17 10.19
C LEU A 325 -0.27 5.28 11.71
N THR A 326 -1.47 5.66 12.13
CA THR A 326 -1.85 5.67 13.54
C THR A 326 -3.07 4.80 13.77
N LEU A 327 -2.94 3.81 14.64
CA LEU A 327 -4.04 2.98 15.13
C LEU A 327 -4.39 3.38 16.56
N THR A 328 -5.68 3.44 16.86
CA THR A 328 -6.21 3.78 18.17
C THR A 328 -7.36 2.84 18.51
N GLN A 329 -7.26 2.17 19.66
CA GLN A 329 -8.33 1.29 20.15
C GLN A 329 -9.23 1.98 21.19
N ASP A 330 -8.64 2.86 22.00
CA ASP A 330 -9.31 3.74 22.96
C ASP A 330 -8.44 4.99 23.19
N ALA A 331 -8.93 5.94 24.01
CA ALA A 331 -8.26 7.23 24.21
C ALA A 331 -6.82 7.13 24.76
N ASP A 332 -6.46 6.02 25.43
CA ASP A 332 -5.15 5.84 26.07
C ASP A 332 -4.24 4.87 25.30
N ASN A 333 -4.80 4.05 24.39
CA ASN A 333 -4.10 3.07 23.59
C ASN A 333 -4.06 3.47 22.11
N SER A 334 -3.03 4.24 21.77
CA SER A 334 -2.70 4.61 20.40
C SER A 334 -1.25 4.25 20.06
N ILE A 335 -1.02 3.80 18.83
CA ILE A 335 0.30 3.54 18.25
C ILE A 335 0.39 4.30 16.94
N SER A 336 1.39 5.18 16.85
CA SER A 336 1.74 5.88 15.61
C SER A 336 3.10 5.40 15.12
N LEU A 337 3.17 5.05 13.84
CA LEU A 337 4.37 4.60 13.16
C LEU A 337 4.56 5.43 11.90
N GLN A 338 5.81 5.70 11.55
CA GLN A 338 6.20 6.39 10.34
C GLN A 338 7.33 5.64 9.66
N ARG A 339 7.27 5.51 8.34
CA ARG A 339 8.32 4.93 7.52
C ARG A 339 8.55 5.77 6.27
N ARG A 340 9.82 6.09 6.03
CA ARG A 340 10.29 6.58 4.74
C ARG A 340 10.84 5.42 3.94
N VAL A 341 10.35 5.24 2.73
CA VAL A 341 10.70 4.14 1.84
C VAL A 341 11.10 4.68 0.48
N ARG A 342 12.01 3.97 -0.19
CA ARG A 342 12.42 4.26 -1.58
C ARG A 342 11.65 3.33 -2.50
N LEU A 343 11.01 3.91 -3.51
CA LEU A 343 10.39 3.18 -4.62
C LEU A 343 11.43 2.30 -5.31
N GLY A 344 11.10 1.04 -5.59
CA GLY A 344 12.00 0.07 -6.22
C GLY A 344 13.27 -0.26 -5.42
N GLY A 345 13.35 0.13 -4.14
CA GLY A 345 14.54 -0.09 -3.31
C GLY A 345 14.81 -1.56 -2.96
N GLY A 346 13.86 -2.46 -3.21
CA GLY A 346 13.95 -3.91 -3.05
C GLY A 346 14.21 -4.67 -4.35
N LEU A 347 14.18 -3.97 -5.50
CA LEU A 347 14.49 -4.52 -6.81
C LEU A 347 16.01 -4.62 -7.02
#